data_AF-A0A6P0IRI2-F1
#
_entry.id   AF-A0A6P0IRI2-F1
#
_cell.length_a   1.000
_cell.length_b   1.000
_cell.length_c   1.000
_cell.angle_alpha   90.00
_cell.angle_beta   90.00
_cell.angle_gamma   90.00
#
_symmetry.space_group_name_H-M   'P 1'
#
loop_
_entity.id
_entity.type
_entity.pdbx_description
1 polymer ?
#
loop_
_entity_poly.entity_id
_entity_poly.type
_entity_poly.pdbx_seq_one_letter_code
_entity_poly.pdbx_strand_id
1 'polypeptide(L)' 'MKSKLKYILRCTLCGKEYEPDPFRLCCDDKHEPSLLRAVYANEKLEVKENLPGLFRYIDWLPVDRYLEADG' A
#
# COMPACT_ATOMS: atom_id res chain seq x y z
N MET A 1 -18.05 3.69 11.07
CA MET A 1 -17.38 2.72 10.17
C MET A 1 -16.09 3.35 9.68
N LYS A 2 -14.91 2.88 10.12
CA LYS A 2 -13.64 3.28 9.49
C LYS A 2 -13.40 2.31 8.34
N SER A 3 -13.51 2.79 7.10
CA SER A 3 -12.97 2.11 5.91
C SER A 3 -11.48 1.88 6.18
N LYS A 4 -11.10 0.64 6.53
CA LYS A 4 -9.77 0.33 7.04
C LYS A 4 -8.80 0.08 5.88
N LEU A 5 -8.64 1.07 5.01
CA LEU A 5 -7.65 1.05 3.95
C LEU A 5 -6.26 0.92 4.59
N LYS A 6 -5.45 -0.08 4.17
CA LYS A 6 -4.11 -0.34 4.74
C LYS A 6 -3.13 0.80 4.48
N TYR A 7 -3.29 1.45 3.33
CA TYR A 7 -2.52 2.59 2.88
C TYR A 7 -3.42 3.54 2.07
N ILE A 8 -2.87 4.71 1.74
CA ILE A 8 -3.38 5.61 0.70
C ILE A 8 -2.25 5.87 -0.31
N LEU A 9 -2.57 6.31 -1.52
CA LEU A 9 -1.58 6.78 -2.47
C LEU A 9 -1.45 8.29 -2.34
N ARG A 10 -0.22 8.80 -2.25
CA ARG A 10 0.07 10.23 -2.21
C ARG A 10 1.01 10.62 -3.35
N CYS A 11 0.63 11.64 -4.11
CA CYS A 11 1.49 12.26 -5.11
C CYS A 11 2.73 12.88 -4.45
N THR A 12 3.92 12.54 -4.92
CA THR A 12 5.17 13.09 -4.35
C THR A 12 5.42 14.55 -4.72
N LEU A 13 4.69 15.10 -5.69
CA LEU A 13 4.86 16.49 -6.15
C LEU A 13 3.83 17.43 -5.51
N CYS A 14 2.53 17.20 -5.73
CA CYS A 14 1.47 18.08 -5.20
C CYS A 14 0.89 17.64 -3.85
N GLY A 15 1.21 16.42 -3.38
CA GLY A 15 0.70 15.90 -2.11
C GLY A 15 -0.75 15.40 -2.16
N LYS A 16 -1.42 15.43 -3.32
CA LYS A 16 -2.78 14.90 -3.47
C LYS A 16 -2.87 13.43 -3.10
N GLU A 17 -3.94 13.08 -2.42
CA GLU A 17 -4.18 11.75 -1.86
C GLU A 17 -5.29 11.02 -2.62
N TYR A 18 -5.16 9.70 -2.68
CA TYR A 18 -6.07 8.81 -3.34
C TYR A 18 -6.26 7.55 -2.51
N GLU A 19 -7.45 6.97 -2.58
CA GLU A 19 -7.67 5.61 -2.10
C GLU A 19 -6.82 4.61 -2.89
N PRO A 20 -6.43 3.47 -2.29
CA PRO A 20 -5.74 2.40 -3.00
C PRO A 20 -6.48 1.97 -4.26
N ASP A 21 -5.81 2.10 -5.39
CA ASP A 21 -6.24 1.58 -6.68
C ASP A 21 -5.04 0.88 -7.34
N PRO A 22 -5.11 -0.43 -7.59
CA PRO A 22 -4.04 -1.19 -8.24
C PRO A 22 -3.64 -0.68 -9.63
N PHE A 23 -4.51 0.09 -10.29
CA PHE A 23 -4.32 0.57 -11.66
C PHE A 23 -3.98 2.06 -11.74
N ARG A 24 -4.00 2.79 -10.61
CA ARG A 24 -3.63 4.20 -10.61
C ARG A 24 -2.11 4.37 -10.64
N LEU A 25 -1.61 4.87 -11.77
CA LEU A 25 -0.19 5.10 -12.01
C LEU A 25 0.22 6.57 -12.04
N CYS A 26 -0.75 7.50 -12.01
CA CYS A 26 -0.52 8.94 -12.15
C CYS A 26 -1.40 9.80 -11.22
N CYS A 27 -0.96 11.04 -10.99
CA CYS A 27 -1.77 12.08 -10.36
C CYS A 27 -2.63 12.77 -11.43
N ASP A 28 -3.84 13.18 -11.05
CA ASP A 28 -4.80 13.84 -11.93
C ASP A 28 -4.56 15.36 -12.05
N ASP A 29 -3.71 15.92 -11.17
CA ASP A 29 -3.44 17.35 -11.17
C ASP A 29 -2.46 17.75 -12.28
N LYS A 30 -2.54 19.02 -12.70
CA LYS A 30 -1.66 19.57 -13.73
C LYS A 30 -0.31 19.97 -13.13
N HIS A 31 0.66 19.08 -13.26
CA HIS A 31 2.07 19.29 -12.92
C HIS A 31 2.94 18.30 -13.72
N GLU A 32 4.26 18.39 -13.60
CA GLU A 32 5.17 17.43 -14.22
C GLU A 32 4.91 15.99 -13.73
N PRO A 33 5.26 14.94 -14.51
CA PRO A 33 5.10 13.57 -14.08
C PRO A 33 5.74 13.31 -12.71
N SER A 34 5.01 12.63 -11.84
CA SER A 34 5.43 12.33 -10.46
C SER A 34 5.05 10.91 -10.05
N LEU A 35 5.82 10.32 -9.14
CA LEU A 35 5.48 9.03 -8.55
C LEU A 35 4.32 9.16 -7.55
N LEU A 36 3.55 8.07 -7.42
CA LEU A 36 2.63 7.89 -6.31
C LEU A 36 3.30 7.02 -5.25
N ARG A 37 3.31 7.50 -4.01
CA ARG A 37 3.85 6.78 -2.85
C ARG A 37 2.71 6.18 -2.05
N ALA A 38 2.80 4.90 -1.71
CA ALA A 38 1.95 4.29 -0.71
C ALA A 38 2.31 4.82 0.70
N VAL A 39 1.33 5.40 1.40
CA VAL A 39 1.46 5.90 2.77
C VAL A 39 0.62 5.02 3.67
N TYR A 40 1.29 4.26 4.53
CA TYR A 40 0.67 3.34 5.48
C TYR A 40 0.31 4.07 6.77
N ALA A 41 -0.78 3.66 7.41
CA ALA A 41 -1.20 4.26 8.67
C ALA A 41 -0.29 3.88 9.85
N ASN A 42 0.38 2.73 9.76
CA ASN A 42 1.35 2.31 10.76
C ASN A 42 2.75 2.78 10.32
N GLU A 43 3.48 3.44 11.21
CA GLU A 43 4.85 3.88 10.96
C GLU A 43 5.89 2.83 11.37
N LYS A 44 5.47 1.80 12.12
CA LYS A 44 6.36 0.73 12.60
C LYS A 44 6.21 -0.53 11.78
N LEU A 45 7.32 -1.03 11.27
CA LEU A 45 7.39 -2.32 10.60
C LEU A 45 7.25 -3.45 11.64
N GLU A 46 6.09 -4.09 11.67
CA GLU A 46 5.87 -5.32 12.44
C GLU A 46 6.13 -6.55 11.57
N VAL A 47 7.03 -7.42 12.03
CA VAL A 47 7.33 -8.69 11.35
C VAL A 47 6.44 -9.79 11.94
N LYS A 48 5.63 -10.44 11.10
CA LYS A 48 4.77 -11.56 11.48
C LYS A 48 5.54 -12.87 11.34
N GLU A 49 6.26 -13.25 12.39
CA GLU A 49 7.14 -14.45 12.39
C GLU A 49 6.42 -15.76 12.09
N ASN A 50 5.10 -15.80 12.27
CA ASN A 50 4.26 -16.96 11.97
C ASN A 50 3.91 -17.10 10.46
N LEU A 51 4.33 -16.16 9.61
CA LEU A 51 4.04 -16.18 8.17
C LEU A 51 5.28 -16.55 7.35
N PRO A 52 5.11 -17.19 6.19
CA PRO A 52 6.25 -17.60 5.37
C PRO A 52 6.80 -16.45 4.52
N GLY A 53 8.12 -16.45 4.30
CA GLY A 53 8.79 -15.65 3.27
C GLY A 53 8.47 -14.15 3.35
N LEU A 54 7.96 -13.60 2.24
CA LEU A 54 7.59 -12.18 2.11
C LEU A 54 6.32 -11.84 2.90
N PHE A 55 5.44 -12.81 3.15
CA PHE A 55 4.20 -12.58 3.90
C PHE A 55 4.43 -12.26 5.38
N ARG A 56 5.66 -12.41 5.89
CA ARG A 56 6.08 -11.82 7.18
C ARG A 56 5.84 -10.31 7.27
N TYR A 57 5.75 -9.62 6.13
CA TYR A 57 5.48 -8.19 6.04
C TYR A 57 4.08 -7.87 5.49
N ILE A 58 3.11 -8.79 5.61
CA ILE A 58 1.78 -8.70 4.96
C ILE A 58 1.01 -7.39 5.23
N ASP A 59 1.24 -6.74 6.37
CA ASP A 59 0.64 -5.45 6.71
C ASP A 59 1.12 -4.30 5.80
N TRP A 60 2.27 -4.49 5.15
CA TRP A 60 2.92 -3.54 4.25
C TRP A 60 2.79 -3.93 2.78
N LEU A 61 2.13 -5.04 2.46
CA LEU A 61 1.97 -5.51 1.08
C LEU A 61 0.58 -5.12 0.54
N PRO A 62 0.45 -4.84 -0.78
CA PRO A 62 -0.84 -4.61 -1.43
C PRO A 62 -1.56 -5.94 -1.71
N VAL A 63 -1.72 -6.76 -0.67
CA VAL A 63 -2.41 -8.06 -0.72
C VAL A 63 -3.43 -8.14 0.40
N ASP A 64 -4.57 -8.78 0.12
CA ASP A 64 -5.60 -9.03 1.13
C ASP A 64 -5.30 -10.28 1.96
N ARG A 65 -4.71 -11.28 1.31
CA ARG A 65 -4.34 -12.57 1.92
C ARG A 65 -3.12 -13.16 1.21
N TYR A 66 -2.51 -14.13 1.88
CA TYR A 66 -1.59 -15.07 1.24
C TYR A 66 -2.30 -16.39 1.00
N LEU A 67 -1.81 -17.17 0.05
CA LEU A 67 -2.31 -18.51 -0.22
C LEU A 67 -1.41 -19.50 0.51
N GLU A 68 -2.02 -20.42 1.24
CA GLU A 68 -1.37 -21.62 1.74
C GLU A 68 -1.46 -22.65 0.61
N ALA A 69 -0.31 -23.01 0.05
CA ALA A 69 -0.21 -24.07 -0.94
C ALA A 69 0.39 -25.28 -0.25
N ASP A 70 -0.36 -26.38 -0.21
CA ASP A 70 0.20 -27.69 0.04
C ASP A 70 0.96 -28.11 -1.23
N GLY A 71 2.26 -28.39 -1.07
CA GLY A 71 3.13 -28.84 -2.16
C GLY A 71 2.90 -30.28 -2.56
#